data_AF-A0A534YL24-F1
#
_entry.id   AF-A0A534YL24-F1
#
_cell.length_a   1.000
_cell.length_b   1.000
_cell.length_c   1.000
_cell.angle_alpha   90.00
_cell.angle_beta   90.00
_cell.angle_gamma   90.00
#
_symmetry.space_group_name_H-M   'P 1'
#
loop_
_entity.id
_entity.type
_entity.pdbx_description
1 polymer ?
#
loop_
_entity_poly.entity_id
_entity_poly.type
_entity_poly.pdbx_seq_one_letter_code
_entity_poly.pdbx_strand_id
1 'polypeptide(L)'
;MPARPSVDAAPTLSRLVGVVRRNAGFRRLYAANAVSQVGDWLNVVALLSLLLDLTGKGEAVALVYLTRFVPFFLLGPPAGVLADRISRRAILVTCDVLRAALVLCLLFVRSPDQVWIVYLVMTAHAIASAF
;
A
#
# COMPACT_ATOMS: atom_id res chain seq x y z
N MET A 1 51.18 0.49 3.26
CA MET A 1 50.00 -0.38 3.48
C MET A 1 48.86 0.50 3.98
N PRO A 2 47.91 0.95 3.13
CA PRO A 2 46.83 1.82 3.57
C PRO A 2 45.82 1.02 4.41
N ALA A 3 45.41 1.61 5.54
CA ALA A 3 44.44 1.04 6.46
C ALA A 3 43.07 0.86 5.78
N ARG A 4 42.45 -0.32 5.96
CA ARG A 4 41.08 -0.59 5.51
C ARG A 4 40.12 0.36 6.25
N PRO A 5 39.11 0.96 5.59
CA PRO A 5 38.09 1.73 6.30
C PRO A 5 37.37 0.78 7.26
N SER A 6 37.37 1.16 8.55
CA SER A 6 36.62 0.48 9.60
C SER A 6 35.14 0.48 9.21
N VAL A 7 34.54 -0.71 9.17
CA VAL A 7 33.09 -0.88 8.98
C VAL A 7 32.40 -0.11 10.10
N ASP A 8 31.80 1.03 9.74
CA ASP A 8 31.25 1.99 10.68
C ASP A 8 30.13 1.36 11.55
N ALA A 9 30.20 1.70 12.83
CA ALA A 9 29.26 1.29 13.88
C ALA A 9 27.80 1.53 13.49
N ALA A 10 26.92 0.64 13.95
CA ALA A 10 25.47 0.73 13.78
C ALA A 10 24.93 2.16 14.00
N PRO A 11 23.96 2.63 13.18
CA PRO A 11 23.47 4.00 13.28
C PRO A 11 22.91 4.29 14.68
N THR A 12 23.52 5.23 15.40
CA THR A 12 23.06 5.67 16.72
C THR A 12 21.68 6.30 16.60
N LEU A 13 20.74 5.99 17.51
CA LEU A 13 19.37 6.52 17.53
C LEU A 13 19.30 8.06 17.39
N SER A 14 20.28 8.77 17.92
CA SER A 14 20.44 10.23 17.81
C SER A 14 20.58 10.71 16.36
N ARG A 15 21.25 9.94 15.48
CA ARG A 15 21.38 10.26 14.05
C ARG A 15 20.05 10.08 13.31
N LEU A 16 19.28 9.03 13.63
CA LEU A 16 17.97 8.79 13.03
C LEU A 16 16.99 9.92 13.40
N VAL A 17 16.93 10.28 14.69
CA VAL A 17 16.11 11.42 15.16
C VAL A 17 16.55 12.74 14.51
N GLY A 18 17.86 12.93 14.31
CA GLY A 18 18.41 14.07 13.59
C GLY A 18 17.93 14.17 12.14
N VAL A 19 17.90 13.05 11.41
CA VAL A 19 17.40 12.98 10.02
C VAL A 19 15.91 13.33 9.95
N VAL A 20 15.08 12.78 10.84
CA VAL A 20 13.64 13.07 10.91
C VAL A 20 13.35 14.54 11.21
N ARG A 21 14.14 15.16 12.09
CA ARG A 21 13.98 16.57 12.47
C ARG A 21 14.43 17.52 11.36
N ARG A 22 15.58 17.27 10.73
CA ARG A 22 16.16 18.17 9.70
C ARG A 22 15.49 18.04 8.34
N ASN A 23 15.03 16.86 7.94
CA ASN A 23 14.50 16.66 6.58
C ASN A 23 12.97 16.76 6.57
N ALA A 24 12.46 17.97 6.27
CA ALA A 24 11.02 18.22 6.16
C ALA A 24 10.34 17.39 5.07
N GLY A 25 11.05 17.07 3.97
CA GLY A 25 10.55 16.21 2.90
C GLY A 25 10.32 14.78 3.38
N PHE A 26 11.30 14.21 4.09
CA PHE A 26 11.18 12.89 4.70
C PHE A 26 10.02 12.83 5.70
N ARG A 27 9.89 13.83 6.58
CA ARG A 27 8.81 13.86 7.57
C ARG A 27 7.43 13.90 6.93
N ARG A 28 7.25 14.66 5.86
CA ARG A 28 5.98 14.71 5.11
C ARG A 28 5.67 13.37 4.45
N LEU A 29 6.65 12.75 3.79
CA LEU A 29 6.49 11.43 3.17
C LEU A 29 6.14 10.36 4.21
N TYR A 30 6.85 10.35 5.34
CA TYR A 30 6.61 9.39 6.41
C TYR A 30 5.23 9.57 7.05
N ALA A 31 4.80 10.81 7.29
CA ALA A 31 3.46 11.10 7.81
C ALA A 31 2.37 10.65 6.82
N ALA A 32 2.53 10.94 5.52
CA ALA A 32 1.60 10.49 4.48
C ALA A 32 1.53 8.95 4.42
N ASN A 33 2.68 8.27 4.48
CA ASN A 33 2.73 6.82 4.50
C ASN A 33 2.07 6.23 5.76
N ALA A 34 2.31 6.82 6.93
CA ALA A 34 1.68 6.38 8.19
C ALA A 34 0.15 6.50 8.13
N VAL A 35 -0.38 7.62 7.63
CA VAL A 35 -1.83 7.81 7.44
C VAL A 35 -2.38 6.80 6.44
N SER A 36 -1.68 6.56 5.32
CA SER A 36 -2.10 5.60 4.29
C SER A 36 -2.15 4.18 4.83
N GLN A 37 -1.14 3.77 5.60
CA GLN A 37 -1.09 2.45 6.26
C GLN A 37 -2.27 2.28 7.23
N VAL A 38 -2.60 3.29 8.01
CA VAL A 38 -3.79 3.24 8.89
C VAL A 38 -5.06 3.11 8.06
N GLY A 39 -5.20 3.89 6.99
CA GLY A 39 -6.32 3.80 6.05
C GLY A 39 -6.47 2.40 5.44
N ASP A 40 -5.38 1.73 5.12
CA ASP A 40 -5.41 0.37 4.56
C ASP A 40 -5.95 -0.66 5.55
N TRP A 41 -5.56 -0.57 6.81
CA TRP A 41 -6.07 -1.45 7.86
C TRP A 41 -7.56 -1.21 8.11
N LEU A 42 -7.98 0.06 8.13
CA LEU A 42 -9.40 0.40 8.23
C LEU A 42 -10.19 -0.11 7.01
N ASN A 43 -9.62 0.03 5.80
CA ASN A 43 -10.22 -0.51 4.59
C ASN A 43 -10.37 -2.03 4.66
N VAL A 44 -9.38 -2.76 5.17
CA VAL A 44 -9.52 -4.23 5.38
C VAL A 44 -10.69 -4.53 6.31
N VAL A 45 -10.79 -3.88 7.46
CA VAL A 45 -11.90 -4.13 8.39
C VAL A 45 -13.25 -3.84 7.74
N ALA A 46 -13.39 -2.68 7.09
CA ALA A 46 -14.61 -2.28 6.41
C ALA A 46 -15.01 -3.26 5.29
N LEU A 47 -14.03 -3.71 4.51
CA LEU A 47 -14.20 -4.64 3.40
C LEU A 47 -14.66 -6.03 3.89
N LEU A 48 -14.04 -6.54 4.96
CA LEU A 48 -14.42 -7.82 5.54
C LEU A 48 -15.84 -7.78 6.10
N SER A 49 -16.20 -6.71 6.82
CA SER A 49 -17.58 -6.50 7.27
C SER A 49 -18.55 -6.42 6.10
N LEU A 50 -18.26 -5.61 5.06
CA LEU A 50 -19.13 -5.47 3.89
C LEU A 50 -19.38 -6.82 3.18
N LEU A 51 -18.34 -7.64 3.01
CA LEU A 51 -18.49 -8.95 2.37
C LEU A 51 -19.31 -9.92 3.21
N LEU A 52 -19.10 -9.93 4.53
CA LEU A 52 -19.89 -10.76 5.43
C LEU A 52 -21.35 -10.32 5.48
N ASP A 53 -21.60 -9.01 5.51
CA ASP A 53 -22.96 -8.45 5.51
C ASP A 53 -23.71 -8.75 4.20
N LEU A 54 -23.02 -8.67 3.05
CA LEU A 54 -23.64 -8.92 1.75
C LEU A 54 -23.78 -10.41 1.41
N THR A 55 -22.82 -11.25 1.80
CA THR A 55 -22.78 -12.65 1.34
C THR A 55 -23.04 -13.69 2.42
N GLY A 56 -22.75 -13.36 3.69
CA GLY A 56 -22.77 -14.31 4.81
C GLY A 56 -21.75 -15.45 4.70
N LYS A 57 -20.81 -15.40 3.73
CA LYS A 57 -19.93 -16.53 3.39
C LYS A 57 -18.46 -16.18 3.66
N GLY A 58 -17.78 -17.02 4.44
CA GLY A 58 -16.33 -16.91 4.68
C GLY A 58 -15.47 -17.11 3.41
N GLU A 59 -15.99 -17.81 2.41
CA GLU A 59 -15.32 -18.00 1.11
C GLU A 59 -15.10 -16.67 0.36
N ALA A 60 -16.04 -15.74 0.45
CA ALA A 60 -15.95 -14.43 -0.20
C ALA A 60 -14.80 -13.60 0.39
N VAL A 61 -14.59 -13.70 1.70
CA VAL A 61 -13.45 -13.11 2.40
C VAL A 61 -12.13 -13.73 1.93
N ALA A 62 -12.06 -15.06 1.83
CA ALA A 62 -10.86 -15.75 1.33
C ALA A 62 -10.49 -15.33 -0.09
N LEU A 63 -11.49 -15.19 -0.97
CA LEU A 63 -11.28 -14.75 -2.35
C LEU A 63 -10.73 -13.32 -2.43
N VAL A 64 -11.22 -12.41 -1.58
CA VAL A 64 -10.66 -11.06 -1.48
C VAL A 64 -9.21 -11.06 -0.99
N TYR A 65 -8.84 -11.92 -0.05
CA TYR A 65 -7.44 -12.03 0.34
C TYR A 65 -6.56 -12.51 -0.81
N LEU A 66 -7.03 -13.47 -1.61
CA LEU A 66 -6.31 -13.92 -2.81
C LEU A 66 -6.11 -12.77 -3.81
N THR A 67 -7.13 -11.97 -4.07
CA THR A 67 -6.99 -10.82 -5.00
C THR A 67 -6.04 -9.75 -4.49
N ARG A 68 -5.75 -9.71 -3.18
CA ARG A 68 -4.75 -8.79 -2.60
C ARG A 68 -3.33 -9.34 -2.66
N PHE A 69 -3.14 -10.63 -2.37
CA PHE A 69 -1.80 -11.22 -2.31
C PHE A 69 -1.23 -11.60 -3.68
N VAL A 70 -2.06 -12.08 -4.61
CA VAL A 70 -1.59 -12.53 -5.93
C VAL A 70 -0.90 -11.40 -6.71
N PRO A 71 -1.49 -10.19 -6.85
CA PRO A 71 -0.83 -9.11 -7.58
C PRO A 71 0.46 -8.67 -6.90
N PHE A 72 0.47 -8.59 -5.57
CA PHE A 72 1.65 -8.22 -4.81
C PHE A 72 2.84 -9.15 -5.10
N PHE A 73 2.58 -10.47 -5.13
CA PHE A 73 3.63 -11.45 -5.40
C PHE A 73 4.15 -11.38 -6.84
N LEU A 74 3.27 -11.14 -7.81
CA LEU A 74 3.61 -11.08 -9.24
C LEU A 74 4.30 -9.76 -9.63
N LEU A 75 3.95 -8.65 -8.98
CA LEU A 75 4.37 -7.31 -9.38
C LEU A 75 5.61 -6.78 -8.66
N GLY A 76 6.14 -7.50 -7.67
CA GLY A 76 7.39 -7.12 -7.00
C GLY A 76 8.57 -6.85 -7.97
N PRO A 77 8.89 -7.76 -8.91
CA PRO A 77 9.99 -7.53 -9.86
C PRO A 77 9.72 -6.40 -10.87
N PRO A 78 8.54 -6.31 -11.53
CA PRO A 78 8.22 -5.19 -12.43
C PRO A 78 8.21 -3.82 -11.74
N ALA A 79 7.77 -3.74 -10.48
CA ALA A 79 7.69 -2.49 -9.74
C ALA A 79 9.07 -1.83 -9.54
N GLY A 80 10.09 -2.63 -9.22
CA GLY A 80 11.47 -2.14 -9.11
C GLY A 80 12.00 -1.56 -10.43
N VAL A 81 11.77 -2.26 -11.54
CA VAL A 81 12.21 -1.81 -12.87
C VAL A 81 11.52 -0.52 -13.28
N LEU A 82 10.23 -0.37 -12.98
CA LEU A 82 9.48 0.84 -13.32
C LEU A 82 9.89 2.03 -12.44
N ALA A 83 10.15 1.78 -11.15
CA ALA A 83 10.61 2.80 -10.20
C ALA A 83 12.02 3.36 -10.51
N ASP A 84 12.80 2.64 -11.32
CA ASP A 84 14.11 3.10 -11.79
C ASP A 84 14.03 3.90 -13.10
N ARG A 85 12.91 3.79 -13.85
CA ARG A 85 12.72 4.49 -15.15
C ARG A 85 11.90 5.77 -15.04
N ILE A 86 11.02 5.86 -14.05
CA ILE A 86 10.10 7.00 -13.86
C ILE A 86 10.43 7.69 -12.55
N SER A 87 10.12 8.99 -12.43
CA SER A 87 10.29 9.69 -11.16
C SER A 87 9.48 9.01 -10.05
N ARG A 88 10.16 8.50 -9.01
CA ARG A 88 9.52 7.81 -7.87
C ARG A 88 8.41 8.63 -7.23
N ARG A 89 8.59 9.95 -7.16
CA ARG A 89 7.57 10.85 -6.60
C ARG A 89 6.27 10.84 -7.41
N ALA A 90 6.35 10.82 -8.75
CA ALA A 90 5.14 10.79 -9.58
C ALA A 90 4.41 9.45 -9.45
N ILE A 91 5.14 8.32 -9.37
CA ILE A 91 4.56 7.00 -9.12
C ILE A 91 3.79 7.01 -7.80
N LEU A 92 4.45 7.38 -6.70
CA LEU A 92 3.84 7.39 -5.36
C LEU A 92 2.55 8.22 -5.31
N VAL A 93 2.59 9.46 -5.83
CA VAL A 93 1.42 10.35 -5.81
C VAL A 93 0.28 9.79 -6.68
N THR A 94 0.61 9.25 -7.86
CA THR A 94 -0.42 8.70 -8.76
C THR A 94 -1.06 7.46 -8.17
N CYS A 95 -0.28 6.55 -7.58
CA CYS A 95 -0.78 5.35 -6.93
C CYS A 95 -1.65 5.70 -5.71
N ASP A 96 -1.23 6.63 -4.85
CA ASP A 96 -2.03 7.04 -3.69
C ASP A 96 -3.38 7.64 -4.11
N VAL A 97 -3.40 8.52 -5.12
CA VAL A 97 -4.64 9.11 -5.65
C VAL A 97 -5.54 8.05 -6.28
N LEU A 98 -4.97 7.14 -7.08
CA LEU A 98 -5.70 6.04 -7.70
C LEU A 98 -6.32 5.12 -6.64
N ARG A 99 -5.55 4.77 -5.59
CA ARG A 99 -6.02 3.94 -4.48
C ARG A 99 -7.16 4.59 -3.73
N ALA A 100 -7.07 5.88 -3.45
CA ALA A 100 -8.16 6.63 -2.80
C ALA A 100 -9.43 6.61 -3.66
N ALA A 101 -9.31 6.86 -4.96
CA ALA A 101 -10.44 6.81 -5.89
C ALA A 101 -11.08 5.41 -5.96
N LEU A 102 -10.27 4.35 -6.03
CA LEU A 102 -10.73 2.97 -6.04
C LEU A 102 -11.52 2.61 -4.78
N VAL A 103 -11.01 2.96 -3.59
CA VAL A 103 -11.70 2.67 -2.32
C VAL A 103 -13.03 3.43 -2.23
N LEU A 104 -13.11 4.67 -2.74
CA LEU A 104 -14.38 5.41 -2.79
C LEU A 104 -15.44 4.71 -3.65
N CYS A 105 -15.05 3.96 -4.67
CA CYS A 105 -15.99 3.18 -5.48
C CYS A 105 -16.74 2.10 -4.66
N LEU A 106 -16.16 1.62 -3.56
CA LEU A 106 -16.83 0.64 -2.69
C LEU A 106 -18.10 1.19 -2.03
N LEU A 107 -18.22 2.51 -1.89
CA LEU A 107 -19.43 3.16 -1.33
C LEU A 107 -20.68 2.97 -2.20
N PHE A 108 -20.50 2.59 -3.46
CA PHE A 108 -21.62 2.30 -4.37
C PHE A 108 -22.09 0.85 -4.30
N VAL A 109 -21.35 -0.03 -3.63
CA VAL A 109 -21.71 -1.45 -3.47
C VAL A 109 -22.73 -1.57 -2.35
N ARG A 110 -23.98 -1.88 -2.70
CA ARG A 110 -25.10 -1.96 -1.74
C ARG A 110 -25.80 -3.31 -1.70
N SER A 111 -25.55 -4.16 -2.69
CA SER A 111 -26.28 -5.41 -2.84
C SER A 111 -25.35 -6.57 -3.23
N PRO A 112 -25.75 -7.83 -2.96
CA PRO A 112 -24.89 -9.00 -3.16
C PRO A 112 -24.51 -9.24 -4.64
N ASP A 113 -25.36 -8.83 -5.59
CA ASP A 113 -25.10 -8.89 -7.03
C ASP A 113 -23.94 -7.98 -7.48
N GLN A 114 -23.55 -7.01 -6.65
CA GLN A 114 -22.47 -6.06 -6.93
C GLN A 114 -21.12 -6.49 -6.34
N VAL A 115 -21.04 -7.64 -5.66
CA VAL A 115 -19.82 -8.10 -4.97
C VAL A 115 -18.64 -8.30 -5.94
N TRP A 116 -18.89 -8.55 -7.23
CA TRP A 116 -17.82 -8.61 -8.24
C TRP A 116 -17.03 -7.30 -8.37
N ILE A 117 -17.67 -6.14 -8.13
CA ILE A 117 -17.02 -4.82 -8.12
C ILE A 117 -15.99 -4.78 -7.00
N VAL A 118 -16.30 -5.38 -5.85
CA VAL A 118 -15.38 -5.47 -4.71
C VAL A 118 -14.10 -6.21 -5.12
N TYR A 119 -14.22 -7.37 -5.80
CA TYR A 119 -13.04 -8.11 -6.25
C TYR A 119 -12.21 -7.31 -7.27
N LEU A 120 -12.86 -6.64 -8.22
CA LEU A 120 -12.18 -5.84 -9.24
C LEU A 120 -11.43 -4.66 -8.62
N VAL A 121 -12.13 -3.90 -7.77
CA VAL A 121 -11.56 -2.73 -7.07
C VAL A 121 -10.40 -3.16 -6.18
N MET A 122 -10.53 -4.26 -5.43
CA MET A 122 -9.46 -4.75 -4.55
C MET A 122 -8.26 -5.28 -5.31
N THR A 123 -8.47 -5.90 -6.47
CA THR A 123 -7.37 -6.32 -7.34
C THR A 123 -6.62 -5.10 -7.87
N ALA A 124 -7.33 -4.11 -8.41
CA ALA A 124 -6.71 -2.87 -8.92
C ALA A 124 -5.98 -2.09 -7.81
N HIS A 125 -6.58 -2.05 -6.61
CA HIS A 125 -5.96 -1.45 -5.44
C HIS A 125 -4.66 -2.16 -5.06
N ALA A 126 -4.65 -3.50 -5.05
CA ALA A 126 -3.45 -4.28 -4.75
C ALA A 126 -2.33 -4.07 -5.78
N ILE A 127 -2.68 -3.95 -7.06
CA ILE A 127 -1.74 -3.60 -8.14
C ILE A 127 -1.13 -2.22 -7.87
N ALA A 128 -1.95 -1.22 -7.57
CA ALA A 128 -1.47 0.14 -7.30
C ALA A 128 -0.59 0.20 -6.04
N SER A 129 -0.86 -0.64 -5.04
CA SER A 129 -0.05 -0.75 -3.82
C SER A 129 1.31 -1.43 -4.01
N ALA A 130 1.56 -2.07 -5.16
CA ALA A 130 2.83 -2.72 -5.45
C ALA A 130 3.93 -1.75 -5.92
N PHE A 131 3.57 -0.49 -6.25
CA PHE A 131 4.47 0.55 -6.76
C PHE A 131 4.63 1.70 -5.76
#